data_AF-A0A5J4T942-F1
#
_entry.id   AF-A0A5J4T942-F1
#
_cell.length_a   1.000
_cell.length_b   1.000
_cell.length_c   1.000
_cell.angle_alpha   90.00
_cell.angle_beta   90.00
_cell.angle_gamma   90.00
#
_symmetry.space_group_name_H-M   'P 1'
#
loop_
_entity.id
_entity.type
_entity.pdbx_description
1 polymer ?
#
loop_
_entity_poly.entity_id
_entity_poly.type
_entity_poly.pdbx_seq_one_letter_code
_entity_poly.pdbx_strand_id
1 'polypeptide(L)'
;MAACSNAIKYAIAYEDFDINGLYPNFDETVGLSYANNSQKFYLTENYWQSKVKGYLSQDKHKIRDTTNNVQDNDFDYFKQLFKVSNCSICGRKFTFDNKPTLDRIDNSKGHSKDNVLPCYIA
;
A
#
# COMPACT_ATOMS: atom_id res chain seq x y z
N MET A 1 13.66 -29.86 -31.49
CA MET A 1 14.06 -30.07 -30.08
C MET A 1 14.10 -28.70 -29.41
N ALA A 2 12.96 -28.23 -28.88
CA ALA A 2 12.78 -26.85 -28.40
C ALA A 2 12.09 -26.80 -27.02
N ALA A 3 12.34 -27.82 -26.18
CA ALA A 3 11.70 -27.95 -24.87
C ALA A 3 12.46 -27.25 -23.73
N CYS A 4 13.60 -26.60 -24.00
CA CYS A 4 14.56 -26.22 -22.95
C CYS A 4 14.81 -24.72 -22.82
N SER A 5 14.33 -23.87 -23.74
CA SER A 5 14.68 -22.43 -23.70
C SER A 5 14.18 -21.74 -22.43
N ASN A 6 12.97 -22.09 -21.97
CA ASN A 6 12.42 -21.53 -20.75
C ASN A 6 13.09 -22.10 -19.49
N ALA A 7 13.39 -23.40 -19.47
CA ALA A 7 14.09 -24.04 -18.35
C ALA A 7 15.49 -23.45 -18.13
N ILE A 8 16.22 -23.17 -19.21
CA ILE A 8 17.55 -22.54 -19.16
C ILE A 8 17.46 -21.11 -18.65
N LYS A 9 16.46 -20.33 -19.09
CA LYS A 9 16.25 -18.95 -18.60
C LYS A 9 15.96 -18.90 -17.11
N TYR A 10 15.13 -19.82 -16.60
CA TYR A 10 14.89 -19.90 -15.16
C TYR A 10 16.14 -20.35 -14.41
N ALA A 11 16.85 -21.38 -14.89
CA ALA A 11 18.07 -21.85 -14.25
C ALA A 11 19.12 -20.74 -14.09
N ILE A 12 19.35 -19.93 -15.13
CA ILE A 12 20.28 -18.79 -15.09
C ILE A 12 19.79 -17.70 -14.12
N ALA A 13 18.48 -17.39 -14.12
CA ALA A 13 17.93 -16.37 -13.23
C ALA A 13 18.02 -16.75 -11.74
N TYR A 14 18.07 -18.04 -11.42
CA TYR A 14 18.22 -18.55 -10.06
C TYR A 14 19.66 -18.97 -9.72
N GLU A 15 20.61 -18.89 -10.65
CA GLU A 15 22.00 -19.30 -10.43
C GLU A 15 22.68 -18.41 -9.37
N ASP A 16 22.37 -17.12 -9.38
CA ASP A 16 22.85 -16.12 -8.40
C ASP A 16 21.82 -15.84 -7.29
N PHE A 17 20.81 -16.71 -7.12
CA PHE A 17 19.81 -16.56 -6.07
C PHE A 17 20.36 -17.04 -4.71
N ASP A 18 20.64 -16.11 -3.81
CA ASP A 18 21.04 -16.34 -2.44
C ASP A 18 19.89 -15.94 -1.51
N ILE A 19 19.37 -16.90 -0.74
CA ILE A 19 18.30 -16.66 0.23
C ILE A 19 18.72 -15.68 1.34
N ASN A 20 20.02 -15.57 1.60
CA ASN A 20 20.60 -14.60 2.54
C ASN A 20 21.20 -13.40 1.81
N GLY A 21 21.04 -13.34 0.48
CA GLY A 21 21.55 -12.28 -0.37
C GLY A 21 20.93 -10.95 0.00
N LEU A 22 21.77 -9.95 0.22
CA LEU A 22 21.34 -8.57 0.38
C LEU A 22 21.03 -8.00 -1.02
N TYR A 23 19.81 -8.23 -1.49
CA TYR A 23 19.33 -7.64 -2.72
C TYR A 23 19.04 -6.16 -2.51
N PRO A 24 19.46 -5.30 -3.44
CA PRO A 24 19.03 -3.92 -3.42
C PRO A 24 17.51 -3.82 -3.36
N ASN A 25 17.00 -3.07 -2.39
CA ASN A 25 15.69 -2.49 -2.59
C ASN A 25 15.79 -1.67 -3.88
N PHE A 26 14.87 -1.87 -4.83
CA PHE A 26 14.85 -1.14 -6.12
C PHE A 26 14.93 0.39 -5.95
N ASP A 27 14.69 0.90 -4.74
CA ASP A 27 14.80 2.31 -4.35
C ASP A 27 16.20 2.79 -3.95
N GLU A 28 17.10 1.90 -3.55
CA GLU A 28 18.31 2.28 -2.81
C GLU A 28 19.57 2.27 -3.68
N THR A 29 19.64 1.42 -4.72
CA THR A 29 20.83 1.31 -5.59
C THR A 29 20.80 2.15 -6.84
N VAL A 30 19.70 2.84 -7.11
CA VAL A 30 19.75 3.97 -8.03
C VAL A 30 20.07 5.18 -7.16
N GLY A 31 21.35 5.55 -7.11
CA GLY A 31 21.80 6.90 -6.70
C GLY A 31 21.20 8.04 -7.55
N LEU A 32 20.20 7.74 -8.38
CA LEU A 32 19.11 8.64 -8.65
C LEU A 32 18.27 8.76 -7.37
N SER A 33 18.77 9.58 -6.46
CA SER A 33 17.89 10.54 -5.82
C SER A 33 17.19 11.34 -6.94
N TYR A 34 16.17 10.76 -7.56
CA TYR A 34 14.94 11.52 -7.61
C TYR A 34 14.61 11.69 -6.13
N ALA A 35 15.14 12.77 -5.55
CA ALA A 35 14.41 13.44 -4.50
C ALA A 35 12.99 13.46 -5.05
N ASN A 36 12.12 12.59 -4.53
CA ASN A 36 10.71 12.64 -4.82
C ASN A 36 10.29 13.99 -4.27
N ASN A 37 10.50 15.02 -5.09
CA ASN A 37 10.10 16.40 -4.87
C ASN A 37 8.57 16.49 -4.97
N SER A 38 7.92 15.34 -5.18
CA SER A 38 6.53 15.05 -4.94
C SER A 38 6.14 15.58 -3.57
N GLN A 39 5.34 16.63 -3.61
CA GLN A 39 4.77 17.28 -2.45
C GLN A 39 4.16 16.24 -1.50
N LYS A 40 4.43 16.42 -0.19
CA LYS A 40 3.83 15.60 0.87
C LYS A 40 2.32 15.59 0.70
N PHE A 41 1.73 14.41 0.78
CA PHE A 41 0.28 14.27 0.67
C PHE A 41 -0.43 15.01 1.80
N TYR A 42 -1.55 15.64 1.47
CA TYR A 42 -2.52 16.13 2.45
C TYR A 42 -3.91 15.62 2.07
N LEU A 43 -4.65 15.13 3.06
CA LEU A 43 -5.97 14.56 2.84
C LEU A 43 -6.99 15.69 2.62
N THR A 44 -7.79 15.57 1.56
CA THR A 44 -8.95 16.43 1.29
C THR A 44 -10.24 15.66 1.61
N GLU A 45 -11.31 16.38 1.97
CA GLU A 45 -12.59 15.75 2.31
C GLU A 45 -13.16 14.93 1.14
N ASN A 46 -13.13 15.48 -0.07
CA ASN A 46 -13.61 14.78 -1.28
C ASN A 46 -12.84 13.47 -1.54
N TYR A 47 -11.53 13.48 -1.30
CA TYR A 47 -10.73 12.27 -1.39
C TYR A 47 -11.16 11.26 -0.33
N TRP A 48 -11.31 11.71 0.92
CA TRP A 48 -11.74 10.86 2.04
C TRP A 48 -13.11 10.22 1.80
N GLN A 49 -14.12 11.00 1.42
CA GLN A 49 -15.47 10.52 1.10
C GLN A 49 -15.44 9.47 -0.03
N SER A 50 -14.60 9.67 -1.04
CA SER A 50 -14.42 8.70 -2.12
C SER A 50 -13.82 7.39 -1.60
N LYS A 51 -12.84 7.46 -0.68
CA LYS A 51 -12.24 6.29 -0.04
C LYS A 51 -13.25 5.55 0.84
N VAL A 52 -14.00 6.25 1.70
CA VAL A 52 -15.05 5.68 2.56
C VAL A 52 -16.07 4.88 1.73
N LYS A 53 -16.57 5.46 0.63
CA LYS A 53 -17.47 4.75 -0.31
C LYS A 53 -16.81 3.51 -0.91
N GLY A 54 -15.53 3.61 -1.28
CA GLY A 54 -14.75 2.49 -1.81
C GLY A 54 -14.60 1.34 -0.80
N TYR A 55 -14.26 1.64 0.46
CA TYR A 55 -14.13 0.64 1.51
C TYR A 55 -15.45 -0.07 1.80
N LEU A 56 -16.54 0.69 1.88
CA LEU A 56 -17.89 0.14 2.07
C LEU A 56 -18.27 -0.82 0.95
N SER A 57 -17.99 -0.45 -0.32
CA SER A 57 -18.26 -1.30 -1.47
C SER A 57 -17.46 -2.61 -1.42
N GLN A 58 -16.16 -2.52 -1.12
CA GLN A 58 -15.28 -3.70 -1.00
C GLN A 58 -15.73 -4.66 0.10
N ASP A 59 -16.12 -4.12 1.25
CA ASP A 59 -16.53 -4.93 2.40
C ASP A 59 -17.90 -5.58 2.17
N LYS A 60 -18.86 -4.85 1.59
CA LYS A 60 -20.14 -5.43 1.16
C LYS A 60 -19.95 -6.52 0.11
N HIS A 61 -19.09 -6.30 -0.87
CA HIS A 61 -18.80 -7.29 -1.92
C HIS A 61 -18.22 -8.60 -1.36
N LYS A 62 -17.50 -8.52 -0.24
CA LYS A 62 -16.94 -9.69 0.47
C LYS A 62 -17.78 -10.13 1.66
N ILE A 63 -19.00 -9.60 1.82
CA ILE A 63 -19.96 -9.98 2.87
C ILE A 63 -19.35 -9.83 4.27
N ARG A 64 -18.60 -8.75 4.49
CA ARG A 64 -18.05 -8.41 5.82
C ARG A 64 -19.03 -7.55 6.60
N ASP A 65 -18.92 -7.59 7.93
CA ASP A 65 -19.62 -6.64 8.78
C ASP A 65 -19.11 -5.22 8.51
N THR A 66 -20.03 -4.32 8.18
CA THR A 66 -19.75 -2.90 7.88
C THR A 66 -20.29 -1.95 8.94
N THR A 67 -20.84 -2.47 10.05
CA THR A 67 -21.50 -1.66 11.10
C THR A 67 -20.55 -0.61 11.68
N ASN A 68 -19.27 -0.98 11.85
CA ASN A 68 -18.23 -0.12 12.42
C ASN A 68 -17.19 0.34 11.39
N ASN A 69 -17.55 0.33 10.10
CA ASN A 69 -16.64 0.84 9.08
C ASN A 69 -16.33 2.33 9.30
N VAL A 70 -15.16 2.76 8.83
CA VAL A 70 -14.78 4.18 8.78
C VAL A 70 -15.85 5.00 8.07
N GLN A 71 -16.09 6.20 8.60
CA GLN A 71 -17.13 7.12 8.14
C GLN A 71 -16.55 8.47 7.71
N ASP A 72 -17.35 9.27 7.02
CA ASP A 72 -16.94 10.59 6.55
C ASP A 72 -16.50 11.52 7.70
N ASN A 73 -17.12 11.39 8.89
CA ASN A 73 -16.78 12.16 10.09
C ASN A 73 -15.43 11.76 10.73
N ASP A 74 -14.80 10.69 10.27
CA ASP A 74 -13.46 10.28 10.71
C ASP A 74 -12.34 11.04 10.00
N PHE A 75 -12.69 12.01 9.17
CA PHE A 75 -11.76 12.78 8.35
C PHE A 75 -10.57 13.33 9.13
N ASP A 76 -10.79 14.02 10.25
CA ASP A 76 -9.70 14.64 11.00
C ASP A 76 -8.73 13.62 11.60
N TYR A 77 -9.25 12.47 12.04
CA TYR A 77 -8.44 11.37 12.54
C TYR A 77 -7.51 10.85 11.44
N PHE A 78 -8.06 10.52 10.26
CA PHE A 78 -7.25 9.97 9.17
C PHE A 78 -6.36 11.00 8.49
N LYS A 79 -6.76 12.28 8.48
CA LYS A 79 -5.91 13.40 8.06
C LYS A 79 -4.66 13.50 8.92
N GLN A 80 -4.79 13.40 10.23
CA GLN A 80 -3.63 13.38 11.13
C GLN A 80 -2.83 12.10 10.97
N LEU A 81 -3.49 10.94 10.88
CA LEU A 81 -2.82 9.65 10.69
C LEU A 81 -1.91 9.70 9.46
N PHE A 82 -2.41 10.07 8.28
CA PHE A 82 -1.60 10.16 7.06
C PHE A 82 -0.52 11.24 7.12
N LYS A 83 -0.68 12.26 7.97
CA LYS A 83 0.34 13.31 8.15
C LYS A 83 1.53 12.80 8.96
N VAL A 84 1.31 11.97 9.97
CA VAL A 84 2.35 11.54 10.93
C VAL A 84 2.89 10.14 10.68
N SER A 85 2.15 9.30 9.94
CA SER A 85 2.54 7.93 9.62
C SER A 85 3.21 7.81 8.25
N ASN A 86 3.83 6.66 8.06
CA ASN A 86 4.32 6.16 6.77
C ASN A 86 3.54 4.91 6.38
N CYS A 87 3.76 4.42 5.17
CA CYS A 87 3.22 3.14 4.70
C CYS A 87 3.60 2.01 5.65
N SER A 88 2.62 1.26 6.15
CA SER A 88 2.83 0.10 7.03
C SER A 88 3.53 -1.06 6.34
N ILE A 89 3.44 -1.17 5.01
CA ILE A 89 4.00 -2.27 4.23
C ILE A 89 5.48 -2.00 3.88
N CYS A 90 5.82 -0.78 3.44
CA CYS A 90 7.15 -0.48 2.91
C CYS A 90 7.86 0.71 3.58
N GLY A 91 7.26 1.35 4.58
CA GLY A 91 7.88 2.44 5.35
C GLY A 91 8.01 3.79 4.64
N ARG A 92 7.60 3.92 3.36
CA ARG A 92 7.70 5.18 2.62
C ARG A 92 6.68 6.23 3.06
N LYS A 93 7.03 7.50 2.87
CA LYS A 93 6.15 8.65 3.11
C LYS A 93 5.08 8.77 2.03
N PHE A 94 3.91 9.24 2.42
CA PHE A 94 2.82 9.53 1.49
C PHE A 94 3.05 10.84 0.72
N THR A 95 2.91 10.75 -0.60
CA THR A 95 3.03 11.87 -1.55
C THR A 95 1.83 11.88 -2.48
N PHE A 96 1.72 12.90 -3.35
CA PHE A 96 0.67 12.90 -4.37
C PHE A 96 0.80 11.78 -5.42
N ASP A 97 2.00 11.24 -5.59
CA ASP A 97 2.25 10.08 -6.43
C ASP A 97 1.94 8.78 -5.67
N ASN A 98 2.32 8.71 -4.39
CA ASN A 98 2.05 7.58 -3.50
C ASN A 98 0.87 7.90 -2.57
N LYS A 99 -0.33 8.05 -3.14
CA LYS A 99 -1.51 8.45 -2.36
C LYS A 99 -1.89 7.35 -1.35
N PRO A 100 -2.16 7.70 -0.07
CA PRO A 100 -2.45 6.72 0.94
C PRO A 100 -3.80 6.05 0.75
N THR A 101 -3.89 4.80 1.21
CA THR A 101 -5.10 4.03 1.43
C THR A 101 -5.03 3.36 2.80
N LEU A 102 -6.13 2.75 3.21
CA LEU A 102 -6.20 1.88 4.38
C LEU A 102 -6.17 0.44 3.91
N ASP A 103 -5.30 -0.37 4.52
CA ASP A 103 -5.29 -1.81 4.40
C ASP A 103 -5.79 -2.44 5.68
N ARG A 104 -6.48 -3.58 5.56
CA ARG A 104 -7.05 -4.28 6.72
C ARG A 104 -5.98 -5.08 7.45
N ILE A 105 -6.01 -5.04 8.78
CA ILE A 105 -5.17 -5.90 9.63
C ILE A 105 -5.69 -7.34 9.57
N ASP A 106 -7.00 -7.52 9.79
CA ASP A 106 -7.71 -8.77 9.64
C ASP A 106 -8.64 -8.71 8.42
N ASN A 107 -8.33 -9.52 7.42
CA ASN A 107 -9.07 -9.59 6.16
C ASN A 107 -10.47 -10.21 6.27
N SER A 108 -10.82 -10.81 7.40
CA SER A 108 -12.18 -11.28 7.69
C SER A 108 -13.10 -10.17 8.19
N LYS A 109 -12.55 -9.05 8.68
CA LYS A 109 -13.28 -7.91 9.24
C LYS A 109 -13.33 -6.72 8.28
N GLY A 110 -14.30 -5.82 8.46
CA GLY A 110 -14.43 -4.59 7.68
C GLY A 110 -13.34 -3.57 7.99
N HIS A 111 -13.35 -2.44 7.29
CA HIS A 111 -12.44 -1.32 7.53
C HIS A 111 -12.90 -0.49 8.75
N SER A 112 -12.75 -0.99 9.97
CA SER A 112 -12.92 -0.22 11.20
C SER A 112 -11.61 0.48 11.60
N LYS A 113 -11.67 1.53 12.44
CA LYS A 113 -10.48 2.30 12.87
C LYS A 113 -9.39 1.45 13.52
N ASP A 114 -9.79 0.42 14.25
CA ASP A 114 -8.94 -0.54 14.96
C ASP A 114 -8.46 -1.70 14.07
N ASN A 115 -9.01 -1.86 12.87
CA ASN A 115 -8.67 -2.92 11.93
C ASN A 115 -7.97 -2.41 10.66
N VAL A 116 -7.41 -1.20 10.67
CA VAL A 116 -6.78 -0.61 9.48
C VAL A 116 -5.40 -0.03 9.75
N LEU A 117 -4.52 -0.14 8.76
CA LEU A 117 -3.22 0.52 8.74
C LEU A 117 -3.05 1.33 7.45
N PRO A 118 -2.34 2.47 7.50
CA PRO A 118 -2.11 3.30 6.33
C PRO A 118 -1.06 2.65 5.42
N CYS A 119 -1.37 2.48 4.14
CA CYS A 119 -0.43 1.98 3.12
C CYS A 119 -0.63 2.73 1.79
N TYR A 120 0.11 2.38 0.75
CA TYR A 120 -0.23 2.75 -0.63
C TYR A 120 -0.05 1.53 -1.52
N ILE A 121 -0.80 1.49 -2.62
CA ILE A 121 -0.63 0.47 -3.66
C ILE A 121 0.32 1.09 -4.69
N ALA A 122 1.48 0.46 -4.87
CA ALA A 122 2.48 0.86 -5.87
C ALA A 122 2.00 0.52 -7.29
#